data_AF-A0A918ADN0-F1
#
_entry.id   AF-A0A918ADN0-F1
#
_cell.length_a   1.000
_cell.length_b   1.000
_cell.length_c   1.000
_cell.angle_alpha   90.00
_cell.angle_beta   90.00
_cell.angle_gamma   90.00
#
_symmetry.space_group_name_H-M   'P 1'
#
loop_
_entity.id
_entity.type
_entity.pdbx_description
1 polymer ?
#
loop_
_entity_poly.entity_id
_entity_poly.type
_entity_poly.pdbx_seq_one_letter_code
_entity_poly.pdbx_strand_id
1 'polypeptide(L)'
;MADDVADDLGREAEVEQERRAGAAEVVEAHLAEVAASWIASGGPFGLLMYIILYTDGMKVMTMSESRANYAATLDSVIDDQEEVLITRPGGEGVVMVSQHEYESMRETLYLMASPVNRRRLSEAVARLEAGGGTVRELADEDTSS
;
A
#
# COMPACT_ATOMS: atom_id res chain seq x y z
N MET A 1 -36.46 17.76 -23.35
CA MET A 1 -36.39 17.61 -21.88
C MET A 1 -35.59 16.37 -21.49
N ALA A 2 -35.78 15.20 -22.12
CA ALA A 2 -34.91 14.04 -21.91
C ALA A 2 -33.49 14.21 -22.50
N ASP A 3 -33.37 14.84 -23.68
CA ASP A 3 -32.05 15.12 -24.30
C ASP A 3 -31.20 16.11 -23.49
N ASP A 4 -31.81 17.17 -22.93
CA ASP A 4 -31.11 18.17 -22.10
C ASP A 4 -30.51 17.55 -20.83
N VAL A 5 -31.21 16.57 -20.23
CA VAL A 5 -30.75 15.90 -19.00
C VAL A 5 -29.65 14.88 -19.30
N ALA A 6 -29.71 14.19 -20.43
CA ALA A 6 -28.65 13.27 -20.85
C ALA A 6 -27.34 14.02 -21.18
N ASP A 7 -27.46 15.21 -21.78
CA ASP A 7 -26.31 16.07 -22.11
C ASP A 7 -25.69 16.69 -20.84
N ASP A 8 -26.50 16.99 -19.83
CA ASP A 8 -26.03 17.46 -18.51
C ASP A 8 -25.30 16.39 -17.72
N LEU A 9 -25.85 15.17 -17.68
CA LEU A 9 -25.22 14.02 -17.03
C LEU A 9 -23.90 13.60 -17.72
N GLY A 10 -23.83 13.73 -19.05
CA GLY A 10 -22.60 13.48 -19.80
C GLY A 10 -21.48 14.47 -19.44
N ARG A 11 -21.82 15.75 -19.33
CA ARG A 11 -20.88 16.82 -18.92
C ARG A 11 -20.43 16.70 -17.47
N GLU A 12 -21.32 16.32 -16.54
CA GLU A 12 -20.94 16.07 -15.15
C GLU A 12 -20.01 14.86 -14.99
N ALA A 13 -20.26 13.78 -15.74
CA ALA A 13 -19.40 12.60 -15.72
C ALA A 13 -18.01 12.88 -16.29
N GLU A 14 -17.90 13.69 -17.34
CA GLU A 14 -16.64 14.10 -17.95
C GLU A 14 -15.81 14.98 -16.99
N VAL A 15 -16.47 15.95 -16.34
CA VAL A 15 -15.82 16.82 -15.33
C VAL A 15 -15.32 16.02 -14.13
N GLU A 16 -16.09 15.04 -13.64
CA GLU A 16 -15.65 14.19 -12.52
C GLU A 16 -14.52 13.24 -12.94
N GLN A 17 -14.52 12.77 -14.20
CA GLN A 17 -13.43 11.95 -14.74
C GLN A 17 -12.13 12.75 -14.89
N GLU A 18 -12.20 14.00 -15.37
CA GLU A 18 -11.05 14.92 -15.39
C GLU A 18 -10.56 15.24 -13.97
N ARG A 19 -11.47 15.40 -13.01
CA ARG A 19 -11.13 15.64 -11.60
C ARG A 19 -10.43 14.44 -10.96
N ARG A 20 -10.88 13.22 -11.29
CA ARG A 20 -10.25 11.96 -10.87
C ARG A 20 -8.87 11.79 -11.49
N ALA A 21 -8.72 12.08 -12.78
CA ALA A 21 -7.42 12.03 -13.46
C ALA A 21 -6.42 13.01 -12.84
N GLY A 22 -6.85 14.26 -12.59
CA GLY A 22 -6.01 15.25 -11.92
C GLY A 22 -5.66 14.88 -10.47
N ALA A 23 -6.57 14.25 -9.73
CA ALA A 23 -6.29 13.77 -8.38
C ALA A 23 -5.27 12.62 -8.37
N ALA A 24 -5.37 11.70 -9.33
CA ALA A 24 -4.39 10.61 -9.50
C ALA A 24 -2.99 11.16 -9.85
N GLU A 25 -2.91 12.13 -10.76
CA GLU A 25 -1.64 12.77 -11.16
C GLU A 25 -0.94 13.48 -9.98
N VAL A 26 -1.71 14.20 -9.14
CA VAL A 26 -1.15 14.87 -7.95
C VAL A 26 -0.61 13.87 -6.93
N VAL A 27 -1.28 12.73 -6.79
CA VAL A 27 -0.90 11.66 -5.86
C VAL A 27 0.35 10.96 -6.38
N GLU A 28 0.39 10.61 -7.67
CA GLU A 28 1.58 10.05 -8.31
C GLU A 28 2.80 10.99 -8.17
N ALA A 29 2.61 12.29 -8.41
CA ALA A 29 3.69 13.27 -8.27
C ALA A 29 4.22 13.34 -6.82
N HIS A 30 3.33 13.34 -5.82
CA HIS A 30 3.73 13.38 -4.41
C HIS A 30 4.42 12.07 -3.99
N LEU A 31 3.89 10.92 -4.39
CA LEU A 31 4.49 9.61 -4.12
C LEU A 31 5.85 9.47 -4.81
N ALA A 32 6.05 10.06 -5.99
CA ALA A 32 7.32 10.04 -6.72
C ALA A 32 8.38 10.89 -6.02
N GLU A 33 8.04 12.07 -5.50
CA GLU A 33 8.95 12.88 -4.67
C GLU A 33 9.39 12.16 -3.40
N VAL A 34 8.41 11.56 -2.70
CA VAL A 34 8.68 10.78 -1.48
C VAL A 34 9.60 9.61 -1.84
N ALA A 35 9.28 8.83 -2.88
CA ALA A 35 10.09 7.69 -3.33
C ALA A 35 11.51 8.10 -3.75
N ALA A 36 11.69 9.22 -4.45
CA ALA A 36 13.00 9.73 -4.84
C ALA A 36 13.88 10.04 -3.62
N SER A 37 13.28 10.58 -2.55
CA SER A 37 13.96 10.78 -1.26
C SER A 37 14.45 9.46 -0.64
N TRP A 38 13.61 8.42 -0.67
CA TRP A 38 13.96 7.10 -0.13
C TRP A 38 14.97 6.33 -0.99
N ILE A 39 14.89 6.42 -2.32
CA ILE A 39 15.86 5.79 -3.24
C ILE A 39 17.23 6.46 -3.12
N ALA A 40 17.28 7.79 -2.97
CA ALA A 40 18.51 8.53 -2.73
C ALA A 40 19.22 8.13 -1.43
N SER A 41 18.49 7.57 -0.45
CA SER A 41 19.07 7.00 0.78
C SER A 41 19.72 5.62 0.57
N GLY A 42 19.57 5.01 -0.61
CA GLY A 42 20.26 3.77 -1.01
C GLY A 42 19.78 2.49 -0.32
N GLY A 43 18.63 2.53 0.37
CA GLY A 43 18.10 1.40 1.13
C GLY A 43 17.12 0.52 0.31
N PRO A 44 17.10 -0.81 0.53
CA PRO A 44 16.11 -1.71 -0.09
C PRO A 44 14.66 -1.39 0.31
N PHE A 45 14.47 -0.61 1.37
CA PHE A 45 13.18 -0.11 1.86
C PHE A 45 12.48 0.82 0.89
N GLY A 46 13.21 1.75 0.25
CA GLY A 46 12.63 2.70 -0.69
C GLY A 46 12.14 2.01 -1.95
N LEU A 47 12.88 1.00 -2.42
CA LEU A 47 12.53 0.20 -3.59
C LEU A 47 11.31 -0.70 -3.31
N LEU A 48 11.23 -1.34 -2.14
CA LEU A 48 10.08 -2.18 -1.78
C LEU A 48 8.81 -1.33 -1.58
N MET A 49 8.93 -0.20 -0.89
CA MET A 49 7.83 0.76 -0.73
C MET A 49 7.39 1.32 -2.08
N TYR A 50 8.33 1.68 -2.96
CA TYR A 50 8.03 2.12 -4.31
C TYR A 50 7.32 1.02 -5.12
N ILE A 51 7.76 -0.23 -5.05
CA ILE A 51 7.09 -1.33 -5.75
C ILE A 51 5.66 -1.49 -5.22
N ILE A 52 5.44 -1.60 -3.90
CA ILE A 52 4.10 -1.75 -3.31
C ILE A 52 3.17 -0.61 -3.74
N LEU A 53 3.64 0.64 -3.64
CA LEU A 53 2.85 1.82 -3.99
C LEU A 53 2.58 1.99 -5.50
N TYR A 54 3.31 1.30 -6.38
CA TYR A 54 3.24 1.50 -7.84
C TYR A 54 2.92 0.23 -8.65
N THR A 55 2.78 -0.95 -8.02
CA THR A 55 2.46 -2.20 -8.74
C THR A 55 1.02 -2.66 -8.62
N ASP A 56 0.24 -2.15 -7.68
CA ASP A 56 -1.21 -2.36 -7.65
C ASP A 56 -1.97 -1.04 -7.84
N GLY A 57 -3.06 -1.10 -8.61
CA GLY A 57 -3.83 0.06 -9.06
C GLY A 57 -4.57 0.72 -7.91
N MET A 58 -3.90 1.63 -7.19
CA MET A 58 -4.50 2.40 -6.10
C MET A 58 -5.73 3.18 -6.57
N LYS A 59 -6.85 2.96 -5.90
CA LYS A 59 -8.14 3.56 -6.26
C LYS A 59 -8.31 4.91 -5.58
N VAL A 60 -8.40 5.97 -6.38
CA VAL A 60 -8.54 7.34 -5.86
C VAL A 60 -10.01 7.77 -5.94
N MET A 61 -10.56 8.26 -4.83
CA MET A 61 -11.93 8.80 -4.77
C MET A 61 -12.02 10.01 -3.85
N THR A 62 -13.13 10.74 -3.93
CA THR A 62 -13.36 11.92 -3.09
C THR A 62 -14.02 11.54 -1.77
N MET A 63 -13.91 12.38 -0.74
CA MET A 63 -14.63 12.20 0.53
C MET A 63 -16.16 12.08 0.32
N SER A 64 -16.71 12.86 -0.61
CA SER A 64 -18.15 12.82 -0.91
C SER A 64 -18.55 11.50 -1.56
N GLU A 65 -17.73 11.00 -2.48
CA GLU A 65 -17.92 9.73 -3.16
C GLU A 65 -17.79 8.54 -2.21
N SER A 66 -16.75 8.52 -1.38
CA SER A 66 -16.56 7.44 -0.40
C SER A 66 -17.70 7.41 0.62
N ARG A 67 -18.25 8.57 0.99
CA ARG A 67 -19.42 8.63 1.88
C ARG A 67 -20.69 8.12 1.20
N ALA A 68 -20.88 8.40 -0.09
CA ALA A 68 -22.03 7.92 -0.84
C ALA A 68 -22.00 6.40 -1.05
N ASN A 69 -20.81 5.83 -1.23
CA ASN A 69 -20.61 4.42 -1.57
C ASN A 69 -19.88 3.62 -0.46
N TYR A 70 -19.99 4.05 0.79
CA TYR A 70 -19.10 3.63 1.87
C TYR A 70 -19.03 2.11 2.09
N ALA A 71 -20.18 1.42 2.01
CA ALA A 71 -20.21 -0.04 2.15
C ALA A 71 -19.43 -0.73 1.03
N ALA A 72 -19.67 -0.35 -0.23
CA ALA A 72 -18.95 -0.90 -1.37
C ALA A 72 -17.46 -0.56 -1.35
N THR A 73 -17.08 0.62 -0.82
CA THR A 73 -15.67 0.96 -0.59
C THR A 73 -15.02 0.05 0.44
N LEU A 74 -15.73 -0.28 1.53
CA LEU A 74 -15.21 -1.21 2.53
C LEU A 74 -15.08 -2.63 1.96
N ASP A 75 -16.07 -3.09 1.21
CA ASP A 75 -16.05 -4.41 0.58
C ASP A 75 -14.86 -4.53 -0.39
N SER A 76 -14.61 -3.53 -1.25
CA SER A 76 -13.45 -3.57 -2.16
C SER A 76 -12.12 -3.54 -1.42
N VAL A 77 -12.03 -2.79 -0.31
CA VAL A 77 -10.81 -2.76 0.51
C VAL A 77 -10.56 -4.10 1.19
N ILE A 78 -11.60 -4.80 1.64
CA ILE A 78 -11.47 -6.03 2.43
C ILE A 78 -11.35 -7.26 1.54
N ASP A 79 -12.26 -7.42 0.58
CA ASP A 79 -12.41 -8.64 -0.21
C ASP A 79 -11.44 -8.68 -1.40
N ASP A 80 -11.22 -7.53 -2.04
CA ASP A 80 -10.34 -7.42 -3.21
C ASP A 80 -8.92 -6.96 -2.84
N GLN A 81 -8.67 -6.67 -1.54
CA GLN A 81 -7.41 -6.09 -1.05
C GLN A 81 -7.04 -4.80 -1.80
N GLU A 82 -8.02 -4.01 -2.23
CA GLU A 82 -7.78 -2.75 -2.94
C GLU A 82 -7.41 -1.63 -1.96
N GLU A 83 -6.26 -0.98 -2.17
CA GLU A 83 -5.91 0.25 -1.47
C GLU A 83 -6.71 1.44 -2.02
N VAL A 84 -7.37 2.19 -1.13
CA VAL A 84 -8.20 3.34 -1.51
C VAL A 84 -7.67 4.63 -0.92
N LEU A 85 -7.34 5.61 -1.77
CA LEU A 85 -7.05 6.97 -1.35
C LEU A 85 -8.29 7.86 -1.41
N ILE A 86 -8.72 8.33 -0.24
CA ILE A 86 -9.81 9.29 -0.09
C ILE A 86 -9.24 10.71 -0.02
N THR A 87 -9.51 11.50 -1.04
CA THR A 87 -9.08 12.90 -1.12
C THR A 87 -10.07 13.84 -0.42
N ARG A 88 -9.56 14.91 0.20
CA ARG A 88 -10.36 15.93 0.90
C ARG A 88 -10.10 17.32 0.33
N PRO A 89 -11.15 18.13 0.10
CA PRO A 89 -10.95 19.52 -0.28
C PRO A 89 -10.20 20.29 0.82
N GLY A 90 -9.10 20.94 0.45
CA GLY A 90 -8.36 21.84 1.34
C GLY A 90 -7.57 21.16 2.46
N GLY A 91 -7.30 19.86 2.38
CA GLY A 91 -6.53 19.15 3.40
C GLY A 91 -5.93 17.85 2.91
N GLU A 92 -5.22 17.18 3.82
CA GLU A 92 -4.57 15.91 3.56
C GLU A 92 -5.59 14.78 3.34
N GLY A 93 -5.31 13.92 2.38
CA GLY A 93 -6.09 12.71 2.09
C GLY A 93 -5.90 11.63 3.14
N VAL A 94 -6.67 10.55 3.04
CA VAL A 94 -6.55 9.38 3.90
C VAL A 94 -6.48 8.14 3.02
N VAL A 95 -5.48 7.30 3.23
CA VAL A 95 -5.41 5.97 2.63
C VAL A 95 -6.15 4.98 3.52
N MET A 96 -7.02 4.18 2.92
CA MET A 96 -7.74 3.09 3.54
C MET A 96 -7.19 1.77 2.99
N VAL A 97 -6.86 0.86 3.90
CA VAL A 97 -6.34 -0.47 3.63
C VAL A 97 -7.08 -1.48 4.51
N SER A 98 -7.10 -2.75 4.12
CA SER A 98 -7.68 -3.79 4.96
C SER A 98 -6.88 -3.92 6.26
N GLN A 99 -7.54 -4.39 7.32
CA GLN A 99 -6.84 -4.66 8.58
C GLN A 99 -5.70 -5.67 8.39
N HIS A 100 -5.93 -6.73 7.61
CA HIS A 100 -4.95 -7.78 7.34
C HIS A 100 -3.70 -7.23 6.66
N GLU A 101 -3.89 -6.37 5.66
CA GLU A 101 -2.81 -5.72 4.93
C GLU A 101 -2.03 -4.74 5.81
N TYR A 102 -2.74 -3.94 6.62
CA TYR A 102 -2.10 -3.08 7.60
C TYR A 102 -1.24 -3.87 8.61
N GLU A 103 -1.75 -4.99 9.12
CA GLU A 103 -1.01 -5.86 10.04
C GLU A 103 0.21 -6.48 9.37
N SER A 104 0.07 -6.96 8.14
CA SER A 104 1.17 -7.53 7.34
C SER A 104 2.27 -6.50 7.05
N MET A 105 1.87 -5.27 6.70
CA MET A 105 2.80 -4.15 6.54
C MET A 105 3.48 -3.80 7.86
N ARG A 106 2.73 -3.74 8.97
CA ARG A 106 3.28 -3.40 10.29
C ARG A 106 4.27 -4.45 10.79
N GLU A 107 3.96 -5.74 10.58
CA GLU A 107 4.86 -6.84 10.91
C GLU A 107 6.14 -6.79 10.07
N THR A 108 5.99 -6.58 8.76
CA THR A 108 7.10 -6.40 7.84
C THR A 108 7.96 -5.20 8.26
N LEU A 109 7.36 -4.06 8.57
CA LEU A 109 8.04 -2.87 9.09
C LEU A 109 8.74 -3.16 10.42
N TYR A 110 8.11 -3.90 11.34
CA TYR A 110 8.71 -4.27 12.62
C TYR A 110 9.93 -5.18 12.46
N LEU A 111 9.81 -6.23 11.64
CA LEU A 111 10.90 -7.16 11.33
C LEU A 111 12.07 -6.44 10.67
N MET A 112 11.77 -5.50 9.77
CA MET A 112 12.79 -4.76 9.06
C MET A 112 13.35 -3.57 9.86
N ALA A 113 12.60 -2.97 10.78
CA ALA A 113 13.03 -1.85 11.62
C ALA A 113 13.99 -2.27 12.72
N SER A 114 14.05 -3.54 13.10
CA SER A 114 15.00 -4.01 14.11
C SER A 114 16.41 -4.11 13.52
N PRO A 115 17.33 -3.17 13.83
CA PRO A 115 18.74 -3.30 13.43
C PRO A 115 19.35 -4.56 14.03
N VAL A 116 18.84 -5.04 15.17
CA VAL A 116 19.24 -6.30 15.80
C VAL A 116 18.82 -7.50 14.95
N ASN A 117 17.59 -7.51 14.41
CA ASN A 117 17.13 -8.62 13.57
C ASN A 117 17.83 -8.63 12.21
N ARG A 118 18.01 -7.46 11.58
CA ARG A 118 18.83 -7.33 10.36
C ARG A 118 20.26 -7.80 10.59
N ARG A 119 20.88 -7.40 11.70
CA ARG A 119 22.25 -7.79 12.05
C ARG A 119 22.35 -9.29 12.34
N ARG A 120 21.38 -9.86 13.06
CA ARG A 120 21.30 -11.31 13.32
C ARG A 120 21.11 -12.11 12.03
N LEU A 121 20.24 -11.66 11.13
CA LEU A 121 20.03 -12.31 9.84
C LEU A 121 21.28 -12.21 8.96
N SER A 122 21.91 -11.04 8.87
CA SER A 122 23.17 -10.89 8.12
C SER A 122 24.31 -11.72 8.71
N GLU A 123 24.41 -11.79 10.05
CA GLU A 123 25.41 -12.63 10.72
C GLU A 123 25.13 -14.12 10.54
N ALA A 124 23.85 -14.53 10.52
CA ALA A 124 23.45 -15.91 10.25
C ALA A 124 23.79 -16.33 8.82
N VAL A 125 23.49 -15.48 7.83
CA VAL A 125 23.83 -15.72 6.42
C VAL A 125 25.35 -15.80 6.23
N ALA A 126 26.11 -14.83 6.76
CA ALA A 126 27.57 -14.83 6.65
C ALA A 126 28.21 -16.06 7.31
N ARG A 127 27.67 -16.53 8.44
CA ARG A 127 28.12 -17.79 9.07
C ARG A 127 27.82 -19.01 8.22
N LEU A 128 26.65 -19.08 7.58
CA LEU A 128 26.29 -20.19 6.71
C LEU A 128 27.16 -20.23 5.44
N GLU A 129 27.39 -19.10 4.80
CA GLU A 129 28.30 -18.98 3.64
C GLU A 129 29.75 -19.34 3.97
N ALA A 130 30.21 -19.00 5.18
CA ALA A 130 31.51 -19.41 5.69
C ALA A 130 31.57 -20.89 6.14
N GLY A 131 30.51 -21.68 5.93
CA GLY A 131 30.44 -23.10 6.29
C GLY A 131 30.24 -23.38 7.78
N GLY A 132 29.90 -22.37 8.58
CA GLY A 132 29.66 -22.46 10.03
C GLY A 132 28.26 -22.91 10.43
N GLY A 133 27.47 -23.43 9.49
CA GLY A 133 26.15 -23.99 9.76
C GLY A 133 26.22 -25.35 10.44
N THR A 134 25.47 -25.55 11.51
CA THR A 134 25.21 -26.88 12.07
C THR A 134 23.90 -27.43 11.54
N VAL A 135 23.96 -28.55 10.83
CA VAL A 135 22.77 -29.35 10.49
C VAL A 135 22.18 -29.89 11.79
N ARG A 136 20.90 -29.63 11.99
CA ARG A 136 20.12 -30.15 13.10
C ARG A 136 18.97 -30.94 12.50
N GLU A 137 18.76 -32.13 13.05
CA GLU A 137 17.53 -32.88 12.80
C GLU A 137 16.37 -32.07 13.36
N LEU A 138 15.25 -32.01 12.63
CA LEU A 138 14.07 -31.32 13.12
C LEU A 138 13.66 -31.98 14.43
N ALA A 139 13.42 -31.17 15.46
CA ALA A 139 12.88 -31.73 16.69
C ALA A 139 11.52 -32.33 16.34
N ASP A 140 11.35 -33.63 16.59
CA ASP A 140 10.03 -34.24 16.55
C ASP A 140 9.15 -33.45 17.52
N GLU A 141 7.94 -33.10 17.10
CA GLU A 141 6.93 -32.59 18.00
C GLU A 141 6.65 -33.69 19.02
N ASP A 142 7.36 -33.64 20.15
CA ASP A 142 6.95 -34.29 21.38
C ASP A 142 5.60 -33.69 21.76
N THR A 143 4.56 -34.29 21.18
CA THR A 143 3.23 -34.38 21.75
C THR A 143 3.39 -35.10 23.09
N SER A 144 3.79 -34.34 24.10
CA SER A 144 3.87 -34.81 25.48
C SER A 144 3.02 -33.93 26.39
N SER A 145 1.78 -34.42 26.49
CA SER A 145 0.94 -34.58 27.69
C SER A 145 0.30 -33.38 28.39
#